data_AF-A0A2T4YHV9-F1
#
_entry.id   AF-A0A2T4YHV9-F1
#
_cell.length_a   1.000
_cell.length_b   1.000
_cell.length_c   1.000
_cell.angle_alpha   90.00
_cell.angle_beta   90.00
_cell.angle_gamma   90.00
#
_symmetry.space_group_name_H-M   'P 1'
#
loop_
_entity.id
_entity.type
_entity.pdbx_description
1 polymer ?
#
loop_
_entity_poly.entity_id
_entity_poly.type
_entity_poly.pdbx_seq_one_letter_code
_entity_poly.pdbx_strand_id
1 'polypeptide(L)'
;MIRVNLYEQLGGRTARMPRWAAWLAMAGSLVIGVVLFLVAASLALILIPIVAVAGSIAVWRLRSRMKAAGFGQPGSFPQQRGQPGHVEIVDAEYRIIEQGEPPRR
;
A
#
# COMPACT_ATOMS: atom_id res chain seq x y z
N MET A 1 -42.53 22.90 33.58
CA MET A 1 -41.72 22.71 32.36
C MET A 1 -40.60 23.75 32.34
N ILE A 2 -39.34 23.33 32.47
CA ILE A 2 -38.18 24.24 32.42
C ILE A 2 -37.80 24.40 30.95
N ARG A 3 -37.92 25.62 30.41
CA ARG A 3 -37.43 25.99 29.09
C ARG A 3 -35.96 26.38 29.25
N VAL A 4 -35.04 25.45 29.01
CA VAL A 4 -33.60 25.76 29.03
C VAL A 4 -33.26 26.44 27.70
N ASN A 5 -33.02 27.75 27.73
CA ASN A 5 -32.73 28.55 26.54
C ASN A 5 -31.24 28.42 26.15
N LEU A 6 -30.84 27.22 25.69
CA LEU A 6 -29.47 26.95 25.25
C LEU A 6 -29.00 27.92 24.15
N TYR A 7 -29.92 28.38 23.30
CA TYR A 7 -29.63 29.27 22.18
C TYR A 7 -29.12 30.66 22.62
N GLU A 8 -29.66 31.24 23.70
CA GLU A 8 -29.18 32.51 24.24
C GLU A 8 -27.81 32.39 24.90
N GLN A 9 -27.51 31.24 25.51
CA GLN A 9 -26.24 31.02 26.21
C GLN A 9 -25.08 30.76 25.24
N LEU A 10 -25.33 30.08 24.11
CA LEU A 10 -24.33 29.89 23.06
C LEU A 10 -24.15 31.16 22.20
N GLY A 11 -25.23 31.87 21.87
CA GLY A 11 -25.20 33.09 21.05
C GLY A 11 -24.70 34.33 21.79
N GLY A 12 -25.08 34.49 23.08
CA GLY A 12 -24.66 35.64 23.90
C GLY A 12 -23.18 35.62 24.28
N ARG A 13 -22.57 34.44 24.37
CA ARG A 13 -21.14 34.28 24.70
C ARG A 13 -20.23 34.58 23.49
N THR A 14 -20.69 34.27 22.28
CA THR A 14 -19.99 34.57 21.02
C THR A 14 -20.10 36.06 20.66
N ALA A 15 -21.21 36.73 21.00
CA ALA A 15 -21.42 38.16 20.73
C ALA A 15 -20.48 39.12 21.51
N ARG A 16 -19.77 38.63 22.53
CA ARG A 16 -18.88 39.44 23.39
C ARG A 16 -17.42 39.00 23.35
N MET A 17 -17.03 38.25 22.32
CA MET A 17 -15.66 37.76 22.20
C MET A 17 -14.75 38.86 21.60
N PRO A 18 -13.67 39.26 22.30
CA PRO A 18 -12.78 40.29 21.79
C PRO A 18 -12.05 39.80 20.53
N ARG A 19 -11.81 40.70 19.57
CA ARG A 19 -11.27 40.35 18.23
C ARG A 19 -9.94 39.58 18.28
N TRP A 20 -9.10 39.84 19.28
CA TRP A 20 -7.85 39.11 19.50
C TRP A 20 -8.07 37.64 19.86
N ALA A 21 -9.12 37.33 20.64
CA ALA A 21 -9.48 35.97 21.00
C ALA A 21 -10.04 35.19 19.81
N ALA A 22 -10.78 35.86 18.91
CA ALA A 22 -11.23 35.25 17.66
C ALA A 22 -10.04 34.88 16.74
N TRP A 23 -9.03 35.74 16.63
CA TRP A 23 -7.83 35.45 15.85
C TRP A 23 -7.01 34.30 16.44
N LEU A 24 -6.84 34.27 17.77
CA LEU A 24 -6.18 33.13 18.45
C LEU A 24 -6.96 31.83 18.28
N ALA A 25 -8.30 31.86 18.31
CA ALA A 25 -9.11 30.68 18.07
C ALA A 25 -8.95 30.16 16.63
N MET A 26 -8.92 31.06 15.64
CA MET A 26 -8.62 30.70 14.25
C MET A 26 -7.23 30.09 14.12
N ALA A 27 -6.19 30.73 14.67
CA ALA A 27 -4.83 30.23 14.65
C ALA A 27 -4.71 28.87 15.34
N GLY A 28 -5.34 28.71 16.52
CA GLY A 28 -5.38 27.44 17.25
C GLY A 28 -6.08 26.34 16.46
N SER A 29 -7.20 26.64 15.80
CA SER A 29 -7.90 25.68 14.95
C SER A 29 -7.04 25.23 13.75
N LEU A 30 -6.26 26.14 13.17
CA LEU A 30 -5.34 25.82 12.08
C LEU A 30 -4.23 24.88 12.56
N VAL A 31 -3.61 25.20 13.71
CA VAL A 31 -2.55 24.36 14.30
C VAL A 31 -3.08 22.96 14.62
N ILE A 32 -4.27 22.86 15.23
CA ILE A 32 -4.91 21.57 15.50
C ILE A 32 -5.14 20.79 14.20
N GLY A 33 -5.66 21.46 13.15
CA GLY A 33 -5.86 20.85 11.84
C GLY A 33 -4.55 20.32 11.24
N VAL A 34 -3.47 21.09 11.30
CA VAL A 34 -2.14 20.69 10.83
C VAL A 34 -1.60 19.50 11.63
N VAL A 35 -1.73 19.53 12.95
CA VAL A 35 -1.29 18.42 13.82
C VAL A 35 -2.06 17.14 13.50
N LEU A 36 -3.39 17.21 13.37
CA LEU A 36 -4.21 16.06 13.00
C LEU A 36 -3.85 15.53 11.61
N PHE A 37 -3.60 16.42 10.65
CA PHE A 37 -3.15 16.04 9.32
C PHE A 37 -1.80 15.33 9.35
N LEU A 38 -0.83 15.85 10.10
CA LEU A 38 0.48 15.21 10.26
C LEU A 38 0.37 13.83 10.92
N VAL A 39 -0.47 13.69 11.94
CA VAL A 39 -0.73 12.39 12.57
C VAL A 39 -1.33 11.42 11.57
N ALA A 40 -2.35 11.83 10.81
CA ALA A 40 -2.98 11.01 9.80
C ALA A 40 -2.02 10.63 8.66
N ALA A 41 -1.23 11.58 8.17
CA ALA A 41 -0.22 11.37 7.14
C ALA A 41 0.88 10.41 7.61
N SER A 42 1.38 10.59 8.84
CA SER A 42 2.37 9.70 9.45
C SER A 42 1.82 8.29 9.62
N LEU A 43 0.56 8.16 10.05
CA LEU A 43 -0.08 6.86 10.20
C LEU A 43 -0.27 6.19 8.82
N ALA A 44 -0.70 6.95 7.81
CA ALA A 44 -0.84 6.46 6.45
C ALA A 44 0.50 5.99 5.86
N LEU A 45 1.59 6.71 6.11
CA LEU A 45 2.93 6.34 5.67
C LEU A 45 3.35 4.94 6.17
N ILE A 46 2.91 4.57 7.37
CA ILE A 46 3.18 3.25 7.97
C ILE A 46 2.15 2.22 7.49
N LEU A 47 0.86 2.60 7.41
CA LEU A 47 -0.21 1.68 7.02
C LEU A 47 -0.16 1.26 5.55
N ILE A 48 0.17 2.17 4.64
CA ILE A 48 0.25 1.89 3.20
C ILE A 48 1.15 0.69 2.89
N PRO A 49 2.43 0.63 3.33
CA PRO A 49 3.28 -0.51 3.04
C PRO A 49 2.77 -1.81 3.67
N ILE A 50 2.23 -1.75 4.90
CA ILE A 50 1.66 -2.92 5.58
C ILE A 50 0.50 -3.49 4.76
N VAL A 51 -0.44 -2.64 4.34
CA VAL A 51 -1.60 -3.05 3.55
C VAL A 51 -1.18 -3.50 2.15
N ALA A 52 -0.19 -2.87 1.53
CA ALA A 52 0.34 -3.29 0.24
C ALA A 52 0.92 -4.71 0.29
N VAL A 53 1.70 -5.02 1.33
CA VAL A 53 2.26 -6.37 1.55
C VAL A 53 1.15 -7.37 1.84
N ALA A 54 0.24 -7.06 2.78
CA ALA A 54 -0.86 -7.94 3.13
C ALA A 54 -1.78 -8.21 1.93
N GLY A 55 -2.10 -7.18 1.15
CA GLY A 55 -2.88 -7.27 -0.09
C GLY A 55 -2.19 -8.15 -1.14
N SER A 56 -0.88 -7.99 -1.32
CA SER A 56 -0.09 -8.84 -2.23
C SER A 56 -0.15 -10.32 -1.83
N ILE A 57 0.00 -10.62 -0.53
CA ILE A 57 -0.10 -11.97 0.01
C ILE A 57 -1.53 -12.53 -0.17
N ALA A 58 -2.55 -11.71 0.11
CA ALA A 58 -3.95 -12.10 -0.04
C ALA A 58 -4.29 -12.44 -1.50
N VAL A 59 -3.85 -11.60 -2.45
CA VAL A 59 -4.02 -11.85 -3.89
C VAL A 59 -3.29 -13.11 -4.32
N TRP A 60 -2.06 -13.32 -3.85
CA TRP A 60 -1.30 -14.53 -4.15
C TRP A 60 -2.02 -15.79 -3.64
N ARG A 61 -2.53 -15.74 -2.41
CA ARG A 61 -3.29 -16.84 -1.80
C ARG A 61 -4.62 -17.08 -2.51
N LEU A 62 -5.31 -16.03 -2.94
CA LEU A 62 -6.54 -16.18 -3.71
C LEU A 62 -6.26 -16.81 -5.07
N ARG A 63 -5.19 -16.37 -5.75
CA ARG A 63 -4.78 -16.93 -7.04
C ARG A 63 -4.35 -18.39 -6.93
N SER A 64 -3.66 -18.79 -5.85
CA SER A 64 -3.32 -20.19 -5.63
C SER A 64 -4.55 -21.06 -5.38
N ARG A 65 -5.55 -20.55 -4.65
CA ARG A 65 -6.84 -21.22 -4.44
C ARG A 65 -7.63 -21.36 -5.74
N MET A 66 -7.67 -20.34 -6.59
CA MET A 66 -8.35 -20.41 -7.90
C MET A 66 -7.67 -21.41 -8.85
N LYS A 67 -6.33 -21.44 -8.86
CA LYS A 67 -5.57 -22.47 -9.59
C LYS A 67 -5.86 -23.88 -9.07
N ALA A 68 -5.97 -24.05 -7.75
CA ALA A 68 -6.34 -25.34 -7.14
C ALA A 68 -7.81 -25.73 -7.42
N ALA A 69 -8.69 -24.75 -7.64
CA ALA A 69 -10.08 -24.96 -8.03
C ALA A 69 -10.28 -25.15 -9.56
N GLY A 70 -9.20 -25.22 -10.34
CA GLY A 70 -9.25 -25.49 -11.78
C GLY A 70 -9.61 -24.29 -12.67
N PHE A 71 -9.77 -23.09 -12.11
CA PHE A 71 -10.07 -21.89 -12.90
C PHE A 71 -8.76 -21.23 -13.37
N GLY A 72 -8.48 -21.35 -14.67
CA GLY A 72 -7.37 -20.67 -15.34
C GLY A 72 -6.18 -21.55 -15.71
N GLN A 73 -6.44 -22.70 -16.33
CA GLN A 73 -5.42 -23.46 -17.07
C GLN A 73 -5.49 -23.11 -18.56
N PRO A 74 -4.89 -21.99 -19.02
CA PRO A 74 -4.57 -21.85 -20.43
C PRO A 74 -3.39 -22.78 -20.73
N GLY A 75 -3.60 -23.72 -21.64
CA GLY A 75 -2.57 -24.38 -22.44
C GLY A 75 -1.32 -24.91 -21.71
N SER A 76 -1.24 -26.23 -21.63
CA SER A 76 -0.03 -27.06 -21.62
C SER A 76 1.30 -26.39 -22.07
N PHE A 77 1.99 -25.68 -21.18
CA PHE A 77 3.44 -25.46 -21.26
C PHE A 77 4.02 -25.47 -19.83
N PRO A 78 5.06 -26.28 -19.55
CA PRO A 78 5.70 -26.29 -18.24
C PRO A 78 6.58 -25.04 -18.14
N GLN A 79 6.01 -23.92 -17.68
CA GLN A 79 6.81 -22.79 -17.21
C GLN A 79 7.48 -23.24 -15.91
N GLN A 80 8.77 -23.59 -16.01
CA GLN A 80 9.66 -23.84 -14.88
C GLN A 80 9.39 -22.80 -13.79
N ARG A 81 8.90 -23.27 -12.66
CA ARG A 81 8.88 -22.50 -11.42
C ARG A 81 10.33 -22.13 -11.16
N GLY A 82 10.63 -20.83 -11.19
CA GLY A 82 11.91 -20.31 -10.70
C GLY A 82 12.18 -20.93 -9.33
N GLN A 83 13.23 -21.75 -9.30
CA GLN A 83 13.71 -22.48 -8.15
C GLN A 83 14.80 -21.60 -7.53
N PRO A 84 14.55 -20.88 -6.42
CA PRO A 84 15.59 -20.09 -5.78
C PRO A 84 16.46 -21.05 -4.97
N GLY A 85 17.56 -21.52 -5.56
CA GLY A 85 18.55 -22.30 -4.81
C GLY A 85 19.13 -23.52 -5.52
N HIS A 86 18.82 -23.78 -6.79
CA HIS A 86 19.65 -24.66 -7.58
C HIS A 86 20.60 -23.79 -8.39
N VAL A 87 21.86 -23.76 -7.96
CA VAL A 87 22.96 -23.32 -8.80
C VAL A 87 22.88 -24.24 -10.02
N GLU A 88 22.33 -23.71 -11.11
CA GLU A 88 22.40 -24.31 -12.42
C GLU A 88 23.88 -24.20 -12.79
N ILE A 89 24.67 -25.19 -12.35
CA ILE A 89 25.99 -25.43 -12.92
C ILE A 89 25.69 -25.86 -14.34
N VAL A 90 25.65 -24.86 -15.23
CA VAL A 90 25.72 -25.10 -16.66
C VAL A 90 27.12 -25.64 -16.87
N ASP A 91 27.23 -26.97 -16.92
CA ASP A 91 28.41 -27.67 -17.44
C ASP A 91 28.42 -27.42 -18.96
N ALA A 92 28.71 -26.17 -19.32
CA ALA A 92 28.97 -25.78 -20.69
C ALA A 92 30.35 -26.36 -21.01
N GLU A 93 30.35 -27.62 -21.42
CA GLU A 93 31.50 -28.22 -22.06
C GLU A 93 31.86 -27.35 -23.27
N TYR A 94 32.91 -26.55 -23.12
CA TYR A 94 33.39 -25.65 -24.17
C TYR A 94 33.96 -26.50 -25.29
N ARG A 95 33.19 -26.70 -26.36
CA ARG A 95 33.75 -27.18 -27.63
C ARG A 95 34.29 -25.98 -28.41
N ILE A 96 35.61 -25.90 -28.50
CA ILE A 96 36.29 -24.99 -29.43
C ILE A 96 36.02 -25.53 -30.83
N ILE A 97 35.27 -24.77 -31.63
CA ILE A 97 35.05 -25.10 -33.04
C ILE A 97 36.27 -24.59 -33.80
N GLU A 98 37.18 -25.49 -34.15
CA GLU A 98 38.28 -25.15 -35.06
C GLU A 98 37.71 -24.81 -36.44
N GLN A 99 38.28 -23.77 -37.05
CA GLN A 99 37.81 -23.15 -38.30
C GLN A 99 38.07 -24.10 -39.49
N GLY A 100 37.29 -25.17 -39.60
CA GLY A 100 37.42 -26.19 -40.64
C GLY A 100 36.56 -27.45 -40.48
N GLU A 101 35.80 -27.62 -39.39
CA GLU A 101 35.02 -28.83 -39.17
C GLU A 101 33.73 -28.87 -40.03
N PRO A 102 33.50 -29.92 -40.86
CA PRO A 102 32.28 -30.01 -41.66
C PRO A 102 31.07 -30.40 -40.79
N PRO A 103 29.89 -29.81 -41.04
CA PRO A 103 28.70 -30.04 -40.25
C PRO A 103 28.19 -31.46 -40.45
N ARG A 104 28.14 -32.26 -39.38
CA ARG A 104 27.41 -33.53 -39.37
C ARG A 104 25.97 -33.28 -38.92
N ARG A 105 25.03 -33.73 -39.75
CA ARG A 105 23.58 -33.76 -39.50
C ARG A 105 23.25 -34.71 -38.36
#